data_AF-A0A2V2U7B2-F1
#
_entry.id   AF-A0A2V2U7B2-F1
#
_cell.length_a   1.000
_cell.length_b   1.000
_cell.length_c   1.000
_cell.angle_alpha   90.00
_cell.angle_beta   90.00
_cell.angle_gamma   90.00
#
_symmetry.space_group_name_H-M   'P 1'
#
loop_
_entity.id
_entity.type
_entity.pdbx_description
1 polymer ?
#
loop_
_entity_poly.entity_id
_entity_poly.type
_entity_poly.pdbx_seq_one_letter_code
_entity_poly.pdbx_strand_id
1 'polypeptide(L)' 'MQKLLQPTLNLVKINAILRYLERSRRLEIDLDGNIIWISQEEVETNRAHLAEVAKISKDFVDYFSTKNRATEENDS' A
#
# COMPACT_ATOMS: atom_id res chain seq x y z
N MET A 1 12.31 -17.99 -14.94
CA MET A 1 11.61 -16.70 -15.16
C MET A 1 10.79 -16.38 -13.93
N GLN A 2 11.27 -15.48 -13.08
CA GLN A 2 10.47 -14.92 -11.99
C GLN A 2 9.29 -14.19 -12.63
N LYS A 3 8.07 -14.71 -12.49
CA LYS A 3 6.86 -13.90 -12.68
C LYS A 3 6.93 -12.85 -11.57
N LEU A 4 7.58 -11.73 -11.88
CA LEU A 4 7.56 -10.53 -11.05
C LEU A 4 6.11 -10.31 -10.66
N LEU A 5 5.87 -10.05 -9.38
CA LEU A 5 4.56 -9.73 -8.81
C LEU A 5 4.00 -8.48 -9.51
N GLN A 6 3.50 -8.64 -10.73
CA GLN A 6 2.87 -7.56 -11.45
C GLN A 6 1.59 -7.24 -10.68
N PRO A 7 1.42 -5.98 -10.25
CA PRO A 7 0.17 -5.56 -9.67
C PRO A 7 -0.98 -5.95 -10.60
N THR A 8 -1.95 -6.71 -10.08
CA THR A 8 -3.17 -7.04 -10.83
C THR A 8 -3.95 -5.80 -11.20
N LEU A 9 -3.77 -4.70 -10.45
CA LEU A 9 -4.24 -3.37 -10.80
C LEU A 9 -3.15 -2.57 -11.51
N ASN A 10 -3.47 -2.07 -12.71
CA ASN A 10 -2.65 -1.08 -13.38
C ASN A 10 -2.81 0.31 -12.72
N LEU A 11 -1.89 1.22 -13.02
CA LEU A 11 -1.85 2.57 -12.46
C LEU A 11 -3.16 3.35 -12.67
N VAL A 12 -3.81 3.17 -13.82
CA VAL A 12 -5.10 3.82 -14.12
C VAL A 12 -6.18 3.39 -13.13
N LYS A 13 -6.27 2.09 -12.83
CA LYS A 13 -7.24 1.56 -11.87
C LYS A 13 -6.93 2.01 -10.44
N ILE A 14 -5.64 2.04 -10.06
CA ILE A 14 -5.21 2.53 -8.75
C ILE A 14 -5.63 4.00 -8.57
N ASN A 15 -5.30 4.85 -9.54
CA ASN A 15 -5.64 6.27 -9.49
C ASN A 15 -7.15 6.51 -9.49
N ALA A 16 -7.93 5.70 -10.21
CA ALA A 16 -9.39 5.79 -10.19
C ALA A 16 -9.96 5.47 -8.81
N ILE A 17 -9.44 4.44 -8.13
CA ILE A 17 -9.84 4.08 -6.77
C ILE A 17 -9.46 5.18 -5.78
N LEU A 18 -8.21 5.67 -5.82
CA LEU A 18 -7.74 6.71 -4.91
C LEU A 18 -8.57 7.99 -5.05
N ARG A 19 -8.83 8.45 -6.28
CA ARG A 19 -9.69 9.61 -6.55
C ARG A 19 -11.12 9.43 -6.08
N TYR A 20 -11.67 8.22 -6.20
CA TYR A 20 -13.00 7.93 -5.68
C TYR A 20 -13.05 8.03 -4.16
N LEU A 21 -12.06 7.47 -3.46
CA LEU A 21 -11.96 7.50 -2.00
C LEU A 21 -11.75 8.94 -1.49
N GLU A 22 -10.91 9.72 -2.16
CA GLU A 22 -10.70 11.14 -1.87
C GLU A 22 -12.00 11.95 -2.03
N ARG A 23 -12.68 11.84 -3.19
CA ARG A 23 -13.93 12.56 -3.45
C ARG A 23 -15.08 12.16 -2.53
N SER A 24 -15.06 10.92 -2.04
CA SER A 24 -16.05 10.43 -1.06
C SER A 24 -15.69 10.77 0.39
N ARG A 25 -14.61 11.54 0.62
CA ARG A 25 -14.08 11.91 1.93
C ARG A 25 -13.77 10.71 2.83
N ARG A 26 -13.40 9.59 2.20
CA ARG A 26 -13.00 8.36 2.89
C ARG A 26 -11.50 8.27 3.11
N LEU A 27 -10.73 9.10 2.41
CA LEU A 27 -9.28 9.13 2.44
C LEU A 27 -8.82 10.56 2.12
N GLU A 28 -7.72 11.00 2.72
CA GLU A 28 -7.07 12.28 2.45
C GLU A 28 -5.62 12.03 2.01
N ILE A 29 -5.20 12.77 0.98
CA ILE A 29 -3.86 12.69 0.39
C ILE A 29 -3.19 14.07 0.50
N ASP A 30 -1.92 14.10 0.89
CA ASP A 30 -1.13 15.33 0.84
C ASP A 30 -0.70 15.69 -0.60
N LEU A 31 0.05 16.79 -0.74
CA LEU A 31 0.54 17.27 -2.04
C LEU A 31 1.58 16.33 -2.68
N ASP A 32 2.25 15.50 -1.88
CA ASP A 32 3.27 14.56 -2.32
C ASP A 32 2.68 13.20 -2.69
N GLY A 33 1.37 13.01 -2.51
CA GLY A 33 0.68 11.77 -2.82
C GLY A 33 0.64 10.77 -1.66
N ASN A 34 1.02 11.17 -0.44
CA ASN A 34 0.95 10.30 0.74
C ASN A 34 -0.45 10.33 1.33
N ILE A 35 -0.94 9.16 1.75
CA ILE A 35 -2.20 9.03 2.47
C ILE A 35 -1.98 9.51 3.92
N ILE A 36 -2.64 10.60 4.31
CA ILE A 36 -2.51 11.20 5.64
C ILE A 36 -3.70 10.92 6.56
N TRP A 37 -4.85 10.52 6.00
CA TRP A 37 -6.03 10.20 6.78
C TRP A 37 -6.94 9.18 6.06
N ILE A 38 -7.66 8.37 6.84
CA ILE A 38 -8.67 7.40 6.38
C ILE A 38 -9.88 7.53 7.32
N SER A 39 -11.09 7.65 6.79
CA SER A 39 -12.29 7.91 7.60
C SER A 39 -12.61 6.76 8.54
N GLN A 40 -12.90 7.07 9.81
CA GLN A 40 -13.14 6.07 10.86
C GLN A 40 -14.50 5.35 10.78
N GLU A 41 -15.49 5.88 10.03
CA GLU A 41 -16.84 5.30 9.96
C GLU A 41 -16.87 3.84 9.46
N GLU A 42 -15.90 3.42 8.64
CA GLU A 42 -15.74 2.01 8.24
C GLU A 42 -14.64 1.25 9.02
N VAL A 43 -13.77 1.98 9.74
CA VAL A 43 -12.66 1.41 10.53
C VAL A 43 -13.15 0.90 11.89
N GLU A 44 -14.21 1.46 12.47
CA GLU A 44 -14.78 0.96 13.72
C GLU A 44 -15.40 -0.44 13.57
N THR A 45 -15.87 -0.81 12.37
CA THR A 45 -16.33 -2.17 12.07
C THR A 45 -15.18 -3.11 11.65
N ASN A 46 -14.07 -2.56 11.16
CA ASN A 46 -12.89 -3.29 10.68
C ASN A 46 -11.61 -2.69 11.26
N ARG A 47 -11.40 -2.83 12.59
CA ARG A 47 -10.15 -2.44 13.29
C ARG A 47 -8.91 -3.24 12.85
N ALA A 48 -8.98 -3.88 11.69
CA ALA A 48 -7.91 -4.65 11.16
C ALA A 48 -6.89 -3.69 10.52
N HIS A 49 -5.66 -3.69 11.03
CA HIS A 49 -4.57 -2.91 10.44
C HIS A 49 -4.43 -3.25 8.94
N LEU A 50 -3.86 -2.35 8.13
CA LEU A 50 -3.61 -2.63 6.70
C LEU A 50 -2.88 -3.97 6.51
N ALA A 51 -1.96 -4.30 7.42
CA ALA A 51 -1.24 -5.57 7.45
C ALA A 51 -2.14 -6.81 7.72
N GLU A 52 -3.27 -6.61 8.40
CA GLU A 52 -4.23 -7.66 8.76
C GLU A 52 -5.29 -7.88 7.66
N VAL A 53 -5.70 -6.82 6.95
CA VAL A 53 -6.69 -6.90 5.87
C VAL A 53 -6.03 -7.21 4.52
N ALA A 54 -4.83 -6.69 4.28
CA ALA A 54 -4.13 -6.92 3.04
C ALA A 54 -3.66 -8.39 3.00
N LYS A 55 -4.14 -9.15 2.02
CA LYS A 55 -3.51 -10.42 1.62
C LYS A 55 -2.18 -10.12 0.93
N ILE A 56 -1.19 -9.69 1.70
CA ILE A 56 0.17 -9.47 1.20
C ILE A 56 0.77 -10.85 0.93
N SER A 57 1.20 -11.10 -0.31
CA SER A 57 1.84 -12.37 -0.63
C SER A 57 3.19 -12.48 0.08
N LYS A 58 3.57 -13.69 0.49
CA LYS A 58 4.89 -13.94 1.08
C LYS A 58 6.01 -13.45 0.17
N ASP A 59 5.88 -13.70 -1.14
CA ASP A 59 6.81 -13.23 -2.17
C ASP A 59 6.98 -11.69 -2.16
N PHE A 60 5.91 -10.94 -1.89
CA PHE A 60 5.97 -9.47 -1.78
C PHE A 60 6.74 -9.06 -0.53
N VAL A 61 6.45 -9.67 0.62
CA VAL A 61 7.17 -9.41 1.87
C VAL A 61 8.65 -9.71 1.72
N ASP A 62 9.00 -10.86 1.18
CA ASP A 62 10.38 -11.31 1.02
C ASP A 62 11.17 -10.36 0.09
N TYR A 63 10.55 -9.91 -1.01
CA TYR A 63 11.15 -8.97 -1.96
C TYR A 63 11.44 -7.59 -1.35
N PHE A 64 10.50 -7.03 -0.58
CA PHE A 64 10.67 -5.69 0.00
C PHE A 64 11.46 -5.69 1.32
N SER A 65 11.50 -6.81 2.05
CA SER A 65 12.30 -6.94 3.29
C SER A 65 13.79 -7.10 3.00
N THR A 66 14.15 -7.76 1.89
CA THR A 66 15.56 -7.94 1.48
C THR A 66 16.18 -6.67 0.92
N LYS A 67 15.36 -5.73 0.41
CA LYS A 67 15.85 -4.47 -0.13
C LYS A 67 16.46 -3.55 0.94
N ASN A 68 15.95 -3.61 2.18
CA ASN A 68 16.51 -2.83 3.29
C ASN A 68 17.88 -3.36 3.75
N ARG A 69 18.11 -4.67 3.61
CA ARG A 69 19.34 -5.33 4.07
C ARG A 69 20.54 -5.08 3.15
N ALA A 70 20.33 -4.84 1.86
CA ALA A 70 21.40 -4.50 0.91
C ALA A 70 21.92 -3.05 1.05
N THR A 71 21.15 -2.18 1.71
CA THR A 71 21.56 -0.80 2.01
C THR A 71 22.41 -0.70 3.29
N GLU A 72 22.27 -1.63 4.23
CA GLU A 72 23.05 -1.63 5.49
C GLU A 72 24.47 -2.20 5.32
N GLU A 73 24.72 -3.07 4.34
CA GLU A 73 26.05 -3.67 4.10
C GLU A 73 27.01 -2.79 3.28
N ASN A 74 26.57 -1.63 2.77
CA ASN A 74 27.44 -0.71 2.01
C ASN A 74 27.94 0.51 2.83
N ASP A 75 27.53 0.63 4.10
CA ASP A 75 27.95 1.70 5.03
C ASP A 75 28.81 1.16 6.21
N SER A 76 29.43 -0.03 6.08
CA SER A 76 30.37 -0.61 7.06
C SER A 76 31.77 -0.80 6.50
#